data_AF-A0A957VCC1-F1
#
_entry.id   AF-A0A957VCC1-F1
#
_cell.length_a   1.000
_cell.length_b   1.000
_cell.length_c   1.000
_cell.angle_alpha   90.00
_cell.angle_beta   90.00
_cell.angle_gamma   90.00
#
_symmetry.space_group_name_H-M   'P 1'
#
loop_
_entity.id
_entity.type
_entity.pdbx_description
1 polymer ?
#
loop_
_entity_poly.entity_id
_entity_poly.type
_entity_poly.pdbx_seq_one_letter_code
_entity_poly.pdbx_strand_id
1 'polypeptide(L)'
;MPDPTAILEIISSLSSTLDLDEILAEFTEKIAQVSGADGCTISRWDRPADSLTVLANYVAPTVAQPIDNVGAVYPLADFATSHQA
;
A
#
# COMPACT_ATOMS: atom_id res chain seq x y z
N MET A 1 0.13 -17.08 -35.82
CA MET A 1 1.09 -17.20 -34.71
C MET A 1 0.62 -16.24 -33.64
N PRO A 2 0.25 -16.68 -32.42
CA PRO A 2 -0.28 -15.77 -31.40
C PRO A 2 0.82 -14.80 -30.94
N ASP A 3 0.45 -13.55 -30.71
CA ASP A 3 1.37 -12.50 -30.30
C ASP A 3 1.86 -12.77 -28.87
N PRO A 4 3.18 -12.97 -28.63
CA PRO A 4 3.72 -13.27 -27.31
C PRO A 4 3.46 -12.15 -26.28
N THR A 5 3.14 -10.94 -26.75
CA THR A 5 2.87 -9.78 -25.91
C THR A 5 1.49 -9.86 -25.24
N ALA A 6 0.50 -10.48 -25.89
CA ALA A 6 -0.86 -10.61 -25.37
C ALA A 6 -0.96 -11.53 -24.15
N ILE A 7 -0.14 -12.60 -24.09
CA ILE A 7 -0.11 -13.51 -22.93
C ILE A 7 0.57 -12.81 -21.73
N LEU A 8 1.61 -12.02 -21.97
CA LEU A 8 2.30 -11.26 -20.93
C LEU A 8 1.45 -10.10 -20.38
N GLU A 9 0.69 -9.40 -21.22
CA GLU A 9 -0.26 -8.36 -20.78
C GLU A 9 -1.40 -8.95 -19.95
N ILE A 10 -1.92 -10.12 -20.31
CA ILE A 10 -2.97 -10.81 -19.54
C ILE A 10 -2.42 -11.30 -18.19
N ILE A 11 -1.22 -11.88 -18.14
CA ILE A 11 -0.59 -12.31 -16.87
C ILE A 11 -0.24 -11.10 -15.99
N SER A 12 0.22 -9.99 -16.57
CA SER A 12 0.50 -8.75 -15.84
C SER A 12 -0.77 -8.06 -15.34
N SER A 13 -1.88 -8.13 -16.09
CA SER A 13 -3.17 -7.55 -15.70
C SER A 13 -3.88 -8.39 -14.63
N LEU A 14 -3.78 -9.73 -14.71
CA LEU A 14 -4.33 -10.66 -13.72
C LEU A 14 -3.58 -10.62 -12.38
N SER A 15 -2.26 -10.39 -12.41
CA SER A 15 -1.42 -10.41 -11.21
C SER A 15 -1.26 -9.06 -10.50
N SER A 16 -1.71 -7.94 -11.09
CA SER A 16 -1.30 -6.60 -10.63
C SER A 16 -2.39 -5.71 -10.04
N THR A 17 -3.68 -6.09 -10.02
CA THR A 17 -4.75 -5.16 -9.58
C THR A 17 -5.85 -5.76 -8.72
N LEU A 18 -5.87 -7.08 -8.48
CA LEU A 18 -6.88 -7.69 -7.60
C LEU A 18 -6.24 -8.50 -6.47
N ASP A 19 -5.21 -9.29 -6.76
CA ASP A 19 -4.50 -10.02 -5.70
C ASP A 19 -3.57 -9.13 -4.86
N LEU A 20 -2.97 -8.08 -5.44
CA LEU A 20 -1.99 -7.28 -4.70
C LEU A 20 -2.65 -6.51 -3.55
N ASP A 21 -3.83 -5.94 -3.77
CA ASP A 21 -4.55 -5.19 -2.74
C ASP A 21 -5.03 -6.14 -1.62
N GLU A 22 -5.52 -7.34 -1.98
CA GLU A 22 -5.90 -8.37 -1.01
C GLU A 22 -4.70 -8.89 -0.20
N ILE A 23 -3.58 -9.15 -0.86
CA ILE A 23 -2.34 -9.59 -0.21
C ILE A 23 -1.81 -8.52 0.73
N LEU A 24 -1.80 -7.25 0.31
CA LEU A 24 -1.32 -6.16 1.15
C LEU A 24 -2.26 -5.90 2.34
N ALA A 25 -3.57 -6.08 2.17
CA ALA A 25 -4.53 -6.03 3.27
C ALA A 25 -4.28 -7.17 4.29
N GLU A 26 -4.15 -8.41 3.83
CA GLU A 26 -3.87 -9.55 4.72
C GLU A 26 -2.49 -9.40 5.41
N PHE A 27 -1.51 -8.87 4.69
CA PHE A 27 -0.16 -8.66 5.21
C PHE A 27 -0.11 -7.56 6.28
N THR A 28 -0.79 -6.43 6.05
CA THR A 28 -0.87 -5.34 7.06
C THR A 28 -1.57 -5.81 8.34
N GLU A 29 -2.65 -6.59 8.21
CA GLU A 29 -3.33 -7.20 9.37
C GLU A 29 -2.40 -8.15 10.14
N LYS A 30 -1.76 -9.10 9.46
CA LYS A 30 -0.85 -10.06 10.11
C LYS A 30 0.34 -9.38 10.78
N ILE A 31 0.92 -8.37 10.14
CA ILE A 31 2.03 -7.61 10.75
C ILE A 31 1.56 -6.90 12.01
N ALA A 32 0.41 -6.23 11.99
CA ALA A 32 -0.12 -5.55 13.17
C ALA A 32 -0.33 -6.55 14.32
N GLN A 33 -0.93 -7.71 14.03
CA GLN A 33 -1.15 -8.77 15.02
C GLN A 33 0.15 -9.33 15.60
N VAL A 34 1.15 -9.63 14.77
CA VAL A 34 2.43 -10.22 15.21
C VAL A 34 3.30 -9.20 15.95
N SER A 35 3.26 -7.93 15.54
CA SER A 35 4.01 -6.85 16.20
C SER A 35 3.34 -6.35 17.48
N GLY A 36 2.06 -6.65 17.69
CA GLY A 36 1.25 -6.08 18.77
C GLY A 36 0.94 -4.60 18.57
N ALA A 37 1.09 -4.09 17.34
CA ALA A 37 0.74 -2.72 17.00
C ALA A 37 -0.78 -2.57 16.80
N ASP A 38 -1.29 -1.40 17.14
CA ASP A 38 -2.70 -1.05 16.92
C ASP A 38 -3.04 -0.80 15.44
N GLY A 39 -2.06 -0.85 14.53
CA GLY A 39 -2.26 -0.69 13.10
C GLY A 39 -0.98 -0.85 12.29
N CYS A 40 -1.13 -0.96 10.97
CA CYS A 40 -0.05 -1.06 10.01
C CYS A 40 -0.47 -0.44 8.67
N THR A 41 0.33 0.49 8.16
CA THR A 41 0.11 1.14 6.85
C THR A 41 1.27 0.82 5.92
N ILE A 42 0.96 0.39 4.69
CA ILE A 42 1.92 0.23 3.59
C ILE A 42 1.66 1.31 2.57
N SER A 43 2.70 2.06 2.23
CA SER A 43 2.64 3.13 1.23
C SER A 43 3.71 2.96 0.17
N ARG A 44 3.37 3.34 -1.06
CA ARG A 44 4.32 3.43 -2.18
C ARG A 44 4.83 4.85 -2.29
N TRP A 45 6.15 5.02 -2.32
CA TRP A 45 6.77 6.28 -2.64
C TRP A 45 6.93 6.48 -4.15
N ASP A 46 6.36 7.57 -4.66
CA ASP A 46 6.68 8.14 -5.96
C ASP A 46 7.80 9.16 -5.79
N ARG A 47 9.00 8.79 -6.22
CA ARG A 47 10.21 9.65 -6.18
C ARG A 47 10.08 10.89 -7.05
N PRO A 48 9.70 10.79 -8.33
CA PRO A 48 9.47 11.96 -9.18
C PRO A 48 8.49 12.99 -8.60
N ALA A 49 7.37 12.53 -8.04
CA ALA A 49 6.34 13.40 -7.47
C ALA A 49 6.57 13.73 -5.98
N ASP A 50 7.60 13.14 -5.38
CA ASP A 50 7.93 13.21 -3.96
C ASP A 50 6.72 13.00 -3.04
N SER A 51 5.96 11.93 -3.29
CA SER A 51 4.69 11.67 -2.59
C SER A 51 4.52 10.18 -2.22
N LEU A 52 3.82 9.92 -1.13
CA LEU A 52 3.43 8.59 -0.70
C LEU A 52 1.98 8.32 -1.09
N THR A 53 1.70 7.17 -1.70
CA THR A 53 0.34 6.66 -1.89
C THR A 53 0.10 5.47 -0.97
N VAL A 54 -0.96 5.52 -0.16
CA VAL A 54 -1.33 4.39 0.70
C VAL A 54 -1.84 3.24 -0.15
N LEU A 55 -1.19 2.09 -0.05
CA LEU A 55 -1.59 0.85 -0.75
C LEU A 55 -2.46 -0.05 0.12
N ALA A 56 -2.16 -0.12 1.42
CA ALA A 56 -2.95 -0.88 2.38
C ALA A 56 -2.84 -0.26 3.76
N ASN A 57 -3.90 -0.38 4.55
CA ASN A 57 -3.93 0.05 5.92
C ASN A 57 -4.78 -0.92 6.74
N TYR A 58 -4.27 -1.32 7.90
CA TYR A 58 -5.00 -2.03 8.93
C TYR A 58 -4.96 -1.20 10.21
N VAL A 59 -6.10 -1.10 10.88
CA VAL A 59 -6.21 -0.49 12.21
C VAL A 59 -7.06 -1.42 13.07
N ALA A 60 -6.59 -1.71 14.28
CA ALA A 60 -7.29 -2.55 15.22
C ALA A 60 -8.67 -1.93 15.56
N PRO A 61 -9.73 -2.74 15.69
CA PRO A 61 -11.09 -2.25 15.97
C PRO A 61 -11.21 -1.45 17.28
N THR A 62 -10.22 -1.56 18.16
CA THR A 62 -10.12 -0.83 19.43
C THR A 62 -9.71 0.63 19.28
N VAL A 63 -9.23 1.04 18.10
CA VAL A 63 -8.82 2.42 17.81
C VAL A 63 -10.00 3.20 17.25
N ALA A 64 -10.34 4.31 17.90
CA ALA A 64 -11.55 5.08 17.62
C ALA A 64 -11.56 5.80 16.25
N GLN A 65 -10.41 5.93 15.56
CA GLN A 65 -10.34 6.58 14.26
C GLN A 65 -9.34 5.89 13.33
N PRO A 66 -9.75 5.46 12.12
CA PRO A 66 -8.80 5.00 11.10
C PRO A 66 -8.10 6.22 10.48
N ILE A 67 -6.77 6.13 10.33
CA ILE A 67 -5.92 7.30 10.11
C ILE A 67 -5.57 7.52 8.63
N ASP A 68 -5.68 6.49 7.77
CA ASP A 68 -5.29 6.58 6.36
C ASP A 68 -6.23 5.78 5.45
N ASN A 69 -6.76 6.43 4.41
CA ASN A 69 -7.55 5.75 3.37
C ASN A 69 -6.62 5.14 2.32
N VAL A 70 -6.91 3.91 1.88
CA VAL A 70 -6.24 3.32 0.71
C VAL A 70 -6.46 4.24 -0.51
N GLY A 71 -5.38 4.54 -1.23
CA GLY A 71 -5.37 5.50 -2.34
C GLY A 71 -5.15 6.96 -1.91
N ALA A 72 -5.09 7.28 -0.61
CA ALA A 72 -4.69 8.61 -0.17
C ALA A 72 -3.25 8.91 -0.62
N VAL A 73 -3.04 10.13 -1.13
CA VAL A 73 -1.72 10.62 -1.58
C VAL A 73 -1.25 11.73 -0.65
N TYR A 74 -0.03 11.57 -0.15
CA TYR A 74 0.62 12.46 0.81
C TYR A 74 1.92 13.02 0.19
N PRO A 75 1.96 14.31 -0.19
CA PRO A 75 3.20 14.97 -0.58
C PRO A 75 4.19 14.98 0.59
N LEU A 76 5.42 14.51 0.40
CA LEU A 76 6.41 14.48 1.48
C LEU A 76 6.81 15.88 1.96
N ALA A 77 6.66 16.89 1.11
CA ALA A 77 6.80 18.29 1.48
C ALA A 77 5.88 18.72 2.64
N ASP A 78 4.69 18.10 2.76
CA ASP A 78 3.74 18.38 3.84
C ASP A 78 4.14 17.71 5.17
N PHE A 79 5.07 16.73 5.12
CA PHE A 79 5.49 15.89 6.25
C PHE A 79 7.02 15.97 6.48
N ALA A 80 7.61 17.15 6.31
CA ALA A 80 9.06 17.42 6.31
C ALA A 80 9.88 16.98 7.54
N THR A 81 9.31 16.23 8.50
CA THR A 81 9.99 15.69 9.69
C THR A 81 10.62 14.30 9.50
N SER A 82 10.39 13.60 8.39
CA SER A 82 11.00 12.27 8.13
C SER A 82 12.34 12.32 7.36
N HIS A 83 12.87 13.52 7.06
CA HIS A 83 14.22 13.69 6.50
C HIS A 83 15.29 13.71 7.62
N GLN A 84 15.35 12.65 8.44
CA GLN A 84 16.51 12.40 9.30
C GLN A 84 17.01 10.96 9.14
N ALA A 85 17.91 10.77 8.18
CA ALA A 85 18.99 9.77 8.23
C ALA A 85 20.13 10.23 7.32
#